data_AF-A0A3M7A2E0-F1
#
_entry.id   AF-A0A3M7A2E0-F1
#
_cell.length_a   1.000
_cell.length_b   1.000
_cell.length_c   1.000
_cell.angle_alpha   90.00
_cell.angle_beta   90.00
_cell.angle_gamma   90.00
#
_symmetry.space_group_name_H-M   'P 1'
#
loop_
_entity.id
_entity.type
_entity.pdbx_description
1 polymer ?
#
loop_
_entity_poly.entity_id
_entity_poly.type
_entity_poly.pdbx_seq_one_letter_code
_entity_poly.pdbx_strand_id
1 'polypeptide(L)'
;MAPGYFCLSLRRRQSFKSIIPDLTVQSGLALLEKNLDTHDLALPLQPYLDPRTGHALAARQLRLLLLSSSAVAEAQLEATIERIQRFASLTGGKDLAIVFLLASPPPPPPPAAQPTAPIINNSFTTARQLAQKTAQLSAVSERGNLDGVLAWTKLQAELTNRSDVPYIPSLPLTALDKLTQLLQKHVAALNSPSHPAPKQSANTFDLLQQCTSNPPMDQQTAYCLSDVFGNMAELAAACTWISSAPQSSSPSARAAARASIEANRQFPANDLLDDPATWTSQIVPSAVGDDDGRMKLKQLRDLVGEKQCIEVVDFWKEEWLI
;
A
#
# COMPACT_ATOMS: atom_id res chain seq x y z
N MET A 1 -27.24 -19.70 -15.17
CA MET A 1 -26.22 -18.64 -14.98
C MET A 1 -25.01 -19.00 -15.84
N ALA A 2 -24.32 -18.02 -16.41
CA ALA A 2 -23.07 -18.29 -17.12
C ALA A 2 -22.04 -18.87 -16.16
N PRO A 3 -21.19 -19.84 -16.58
CA PRO A 3 -20.15 -20.37 -15.72
C PRO A 3 -19.07 -19.33 -15.44
N GLY A 4 -18.43 -19.43 -14.27
CA GLY A 4 -17.21 -18.68 -13.95
C GLY A 4 -15.96 -19.38 -14.50
N TYR A 5 -14.89 -18.62 -14.68
CA TYR A 5 -13.64 -19.11 -15.24
C TYR A 5 -12.40 -18.68 -14.43
N PHE A 6 -11.34 -19.47 -14.48
CA PHE A 6 -10.00 -19.08 -14.05
C PHE A 6 -8.96 -19.36 -15.14
N CYS A 7 -7.88 -18.57 -15.14
CA CYS A 7 -6.83 -18.65 -16.15
C CYS A 7 -5.93 -19.88 -15.95
N LEU A 8 -5.61 -20.59 -17.04
CA LEU A 8 -4.65 -21.72 -17.07
C LEU A 8 -3.28 -21.36 -16.45
N SER A 9 -2.83 -20.12 -16.64
CA SER A 9 -1.55 -19.66 -16.12
C SER A 9 -1.48 -19.66 -14.59
N LEU A 10 -2.64 -19.62 -13.90
CA LEU A 10 -2.71 -19.57 -12.44
C LEU A 10 -2.09 -20.80 -11.78
N ARG A 11 -2.15 -21.98 -12.43
CA ARG A 11 -1.50 -23.22 -11.95
C ARG A 11 0.03 -23.11 -11.88
N ARG A 12 0.62 -22.23 -12.68
CA ARG A 12 2.08 -22.02 -12.73
C ARG A 12 2.56 -21.01 -11.69
N ARG A 13 1.65 -20.21 -11.11
CA ARG A 13 1.96 -19.16 -10.14
C ARG A 13 2.02 -19.75 -8.73
N GLN A 14 3.22 -19.81 -8.15
CA GLN A 14 3.42 -20.45 -6.84
C GLN A 14 2.53 -19.87 -5.74
N SER A 15 2.32 -18.55 -5.72
CA SER A 15 1.50 -17.87 -4.72
C SER A 15 0.02 -18.27 -4.72
N PHE A 16 -0.49 -18.80 -5.84
CA PHE A 16 -1.92 -19.12 -6.02
C PHE A 16 -2.15 -20.60 -6.33
N LYS A 17 -1.10 -21.41 -6.51
CA LYS A 17 -1.24 -22.81 -6.95
C LYS A 17 -2.07 -23.66 -5.97
N SER A 18 -1.96 -23.41 -4.67
CA SER A 18 -2.65 -24.19 -3.63
C SER A 18 -4.15 -23.95 -3.57
N ILE A 19 -4.68 -22.84 -4.13
CA ILE A 19 -6.13 -22.53 -4.10
C ILE A 19 -6.90 -23.14 -5.27
N ILE A 20 -6.20 -23.63 -6.29
CA ILE A 20 -6.84 -24.17 -7.51
C ILE A 20 -7.89 -25.25 -7.19
N PRO A 21 -7.64 -26.23 -6.30
CA PRO A 21 -8.66 -27.19 -5.92
C PRO A 21 -9.93 -26.50 -5.40
N ASP A 22 -9.79 -25.53 -4.48
CA ASP A 22 -10.92 -24.84 -3.85
C ASP A 22 -11.70 -23.96 -4.84
N LEU A 23 -11.04 -23.42 -5.87
CA LEU A 23 -11.71 -22.69 -6.95
C LEU A 23 -12.56 -23.60 -7.84
N THR A 24 -12.12 -24.85 -8.05
CA THR A 24 -12.80 -25.82 -8.92
C THR A 24 -13.90 -26.62 -8.22
N VAL A 25 -13.85 -26.75 -6.89
CA VAL A 25 -14.84 -27.50 -6.11
C VAL A 25 -16.23 -26.82 -6.19
N GLN A 26 -17.28 -27.62 -6.33
CA GLN A 26 -18.66 -27.16 -6.42
C GLN A 26 -19.13 -26.39 -5.16
N SER A 27 -18.62 -26.77 -3.99
CA SER A 27 -18.86 -26.09 -2.71
C SER A 27 -18.21 -24.70 -2.62
N GLY A 28 -17.28 -24.38 -3.53
CA GLY A 28 -16.57 -23.12 -3.61
C GLY A 28 -17.17 -22.19 -4.66
N LEU A 29 -16.46 -22.01 -5.77
CA LEU A 29 -16.89 -21.16 -6.90
C LEU A 29 -17.22 -21.94 -8.17
N ALA A 30 -16.93 -23.25 -8.20
CA ALA A 30 -17.15 -24.13 -9.35
C ALA A 30 -16.56 -23.55 -10.67
N LEU A 31 -15.39 -22.92 -10.59
CA LEU A 31 -14.79 -22.25 -11.75
C LEU A 31 -14.23 -23.27 -12.75
N LEU A 32 -14.46 -22.99 -14.02
CA LEU A 32 -13.90 -23.76 -15.12
C LEU A 32 -12.58 -23.17 -15.57
N GLU A 33 -11.65 -24.04 -15.96
CA GLU A 33 -10.37 -23.57 -16.47
C GLU A 33 -10.53 -23.10 -17.92
N LYS A 34 -9.99 -21.91 -18.23
CA LYS A 34 -10.01 -21.33 -19.58
C LYS A 34 -8.74 -20.53 -19.83
N ASN A 35 -8.34 -20.38 -21.10
CA ASN A 35 -7.33 -19.40 -21.43
C ASN A 35 -7.93 -18.00 -21.34
N LEU A 36 -7.47 -17.20 -20.37
CA LEU A 36 -7.87 -15.82 -20.16
C LEU A 36 -6.61 -14.96 -20.36
N ASP A 37 -6.53 -14.28 -21.50
CA ASP A 37 -5.31 -13.56 -21.88
C ASP A 37 -5.10 -12.26 -21.08
N THR A 38 -6.18 -11.74 -20.48
CA THR A 38 -6.19 -10.38 -19.90
C THR A 38 -6.40 -10.34 -18.39
N HIS A 39 -6.94 -11.40 -17.78
CA HIS A 39 -7.30 -11.43 -16.37
C HIS A 39 -7.19 -12.84 -15.80
N ASP A 40 -7.18 -12.96 -14.47
CA ASP A 40 -6.93 -14.24 -13.80
C ASP A 40 -8.24 -14.98 -13.50
N LEU A 41 -9.33 -14.28 -13.14
CA LEU A 41 -10.64 -14.86 -12.83
C LEU A 41 -11.80 -14.10 -13.50
N ALA A 42 -12.82 -14.82 -13.94
CA ALA A 42 -14.08 -14.25 -14.41
C ALA A 42 -15.25 -14.87 -13.63
N LEU A 43 -16.01 -14.05 -12.91
CA LEU A 43 -17.17 -14.49 -12.13
C LEU A 43 -18.46 -13.93 -12.73
N PRO A 44 -19.52 -14.73 -12.86
CA PRO A 44 -20.81 -14.24 -13.35
C PRO A 44 -21.44 -13.27 -12.35
N LEU A 45 -21.92 -12.13 -12.84
CA LEU A 45 -22.77 -11.20 -12.09
C LEU A 45 -24.22 -11.34 -12.53
N GLN A 46 -25.15 -10.85 -11.69
CA GLN A 46 -26.53 -10.76 -12.10
C GLN A 46 -26.67 -9.76 -13.26
N PRO A 47 -27.41 -10.12 -14.33
CA PRO A 47 -27.62 -9.23 -15.45
C PRO A 47 -28.41 -8.00 -14.97
N TYR A 48 -28.08 -6.84 -15.54
CA TYR A 48 -28.87 -5.65 -15.30
C TYR A 48 -30.25 -5.83 -15.95
N LEU A 49 -31.30 -5.73 -15.15
CA LEU A 49 -32.68 -5.74 -15.62
C LEU A 49 -33.05 -4.33 -16.03
N ASP A 50 -33.56 -4.17 -17.26
CA ASP A 50 -34.15 -2.92 -17.68
C ASP A 50 -35.35 -2.59 -16.77
N PRO A 51 -35.35 -1.47 -16.05
CA PRO A 51 -36.44 -1.12 -15.13
C PRO A 51 -37.78 -0.87 -15.85
N ARG A 52 -37.78 -0.61 -17.16
CA ARG A 52 -39.01 -0.35 -17.94
C ARG A 52 -39.60 -1.62 -18.55
N THR A 53 -38.74 -2.56 -18.95
CA THR A 53 -39.17 -3.75 -19.71
C THR A 53 -39.01 -5.05 -18.93
N GLY A 54 -38.28 -5.03 -17.81
CA GLY A 54 -37.98 -6.22 -17.00
C GLY A 54 -37.02 -7.21 -17.67
N HIS A 55 -36.54 -6.89 -18.88
CA HIS A 55 -35.66 -7.77 -19.64
C HIS A 55 -34.19 -7.59 -19.24
N ALA A 56 -33.46 -8.70 -19.21
CA ALA A 56 -32.02 -8.71 -18.97
C ALA A 56 -31.28 -8.11 -20.18
N LEU A 57 -30.56 -7.00 -19.95
CA LEU A 57 -29.90 -6.25 -21.04
C LEU A 57 -28.60 -6.90 -21.52
N ALA A 58 -27.81 -7.52 -20.64
CA ALA A 58 -26.63 -8.30 -21.00
C ALA A 58 -26.14 -9.17 -19.83
N ALA A 59 -25.46 -10.27 -20.15
CA ALA A 59 -24.72 -11.05 -19.15
C ALA A 59 -23.51 -10.24 -18.65
N ARG A 60 -23.46 -9.94 -17.35
CA ARG A 60 -22.35 -9.23 -16.70
C ARG A 60 -21.36 -10.22 -16.09
N GLN A 61 -20.09 -9.84 -16.10
CA GLN A 61 -19.01 -10.63 -15.50
C GLN A 61 -18.05 -9.70 -14.75
N LEU A 62 -17.78 -10.06 -13.51
CA LEU A 62 -16.71 -9.49 -12.71
C LEU A 62 -15.40 -10.14 -13.16
N ARG A 63 -14.45 -9.34 -13.63
CA ARG A 63 -13.11 -9.79 -13.98
C ARG A 63 -12.16 -9.42 -12.86
N LEU A 64 -11.21 -10.29 -12.54
CA LEU A 64 -10.25 -10.05 -11.48
C LEU A 64 -8.81 -10.30 -11.92
N LEU A 65 -7.92 -9.43 -11.45
CA LEU A 65 -6.49 -9.68 -11.41
C LEU A 65 -6.09 -10.16 -10.03
N LEU A 66 -5.31 -11.23 -9.97
CA LEU A 66 -4.69 -11.73 -8.75
C LEU A 66 -3.24 -11.29 -8.75
N LEU A 67 -2.81 -10.55 -7.72
CA LEU A 67 -1.44 -10.06 -7.55
C LEU A 67 -0.86 -10.52 -6.21
N SER A 68 0.46 -10.62 -6.13
CA SER A 68 1.21 -10.92 -4.90
C SER A 68 2.45 -10.03 -4.87
N SER A 69 3.22 -10.04 -3.78
CA SER A 69 4.44 -9.23 -3.64
C SER A 69 5.40 -9.35 -4.84
N SER A 70 5.52 -10.54 -5.43
CA SER A 70 6.32 -10.78 -6.64
C SER A 70 5.95 -9.92 -7.85
N ALA A 71 4.71 -9.43 -7.96
CA ALA A 71 4.26 -8.58 -9.05
C ALA A 71 4.75 -7.12 -8.89
N VAL A 72 5.15 -6.74 -7.67
CA VAL A 72 5.62 -5.38 -7.32
C VAL A 72 7.14 -5.36 -7.14
N ALA A 73 7.82 -6.48 -7.43
CA ALA A 73 9.28 -6.51 -7.49
C ALA A 73 9.76 -5.51 -8.55
N GLU A 74 10.89 -4.85 -8.31
CA GLU A 74 11.38 -3.75 -9.14
C GLU A 74 11.42 -4.10 -10.64
N ALA A 75 11.89 -5.30 -10.97
CA ALA A 75 11.98 -5.78 -12.34
C ALA A 75 10.62 -6.12 -13.01
N GLN A 76 9.51 -6.10 -12.27
CA GLN A 76 8.18 -6.51 -12.73
C GLN A 76 7.11 -5.41 -12.54
N LEU A 77 7.45 -4.33 -11.84
CA LEU A 77 6.51 -3.28 -11.47
C LEU A 77 5.87 -2.63 -12.69
N GLU A 78 6.68 -2.09 -13.61
CA GLU A 78 6.18 -1.44 -14.84
C GLU A 78 5.32 -2.38 -15.68
N ALA A 79 5.77 -3.63 -15.87
CA ALA A 79 5.00 -4.64 -16.60
C ALA A 79 3.65 -4.95 -15.92
N THR A 80 3.60 -4.89 -14.58
CA THR A 80 2.37 -5.05 -13.80
C THR A 80 1.45 -3.84 -13.96
N ILE A 81 1.99 -2.61 -13.96
CA ILE A 81 1.22 -1.39 -14.23
C ILE A 81 0.62 -1.43 -15.64
N GLU A 82 1.40 -1.77 -16.67
CA GLU A 82 0.90 -1.94 -18.04
C GLU A 82 -0.19 -3.03 -18.14
N ARG A 83 -0.05 -4.11 -17.37
CA ARG A 83 -1.08 -5.15 -17.28
C ARG A 83 -2.36 -4.61 -16.64
N ILE A 84 -2.25 -3.81 -15.58
CA ILE A 84 -3.41 -3.18 -14.93
C ILE A 84 -4.08 -2.18 -15.87
N GLN A 85 -3.32 -1.39 -16.63
CA GLN A 85 -3.85 -0.48 -17.65
C GLN A 85 -4.64 -1.20 -18.73
N ARG A 86 -4.07 -2.26 -19.31
CA ARG A 86 -4.77 -3.08 -20.30
C ARG A 86 -6.00 -3.78 -19.72
N PHE A 87 -5.94 -4.17 -18.46
CA PHE A 87 -7.08 -4.75 -17.76
C PHE A 87 -8.20 -3.71 -17.56
N ALA A 88 -7.84 -2.47 -17.19
CA ALA A 88 -8.76 -1.36 -17.03
C ALA A 88 -9.51 -1.01 -18.32
N SER A 89 -8.81 -1.04 -19.45
CA SER A 89 -9.38 -0.65 -20.76
C SER A 89 -10.41 -1.65 -21.31
N LEU A 90 -10.47 -2.89 -20.80
CA LEU A 90 -11.41 -3.92 -21.28
C LEU A 90 -12.87 -3.52 -21.14
N THR A 91 -13.21 -2.84 -20.06
CA THR A 91 -14.59 -2.45 -19.70
C THR A 91 -14.69 -0.99 -19.28
N GLY A 92 -13.62 -0.21 -19.50
CA GLY A 92 -13.51 1.17 -19.01
C GLY A 92 -13.62 1.26 -17.48
N GLY A 93 -12.98 0.33 -16.76
CA GLY A 93 -12.98 0.30 -15.29
C GLY A 93 -14.21 -0.37 -14.64
N LYS A 94 -15.20 -0.82 -15.41
CA LYS A 94 -16.44 -1.41 -14.86
C LYS A 94 -16.31 -2.92 -14.62
N ASP A 95 -16.87 -3.40 -13.52
CA ASP A 95 -16.87 -4.84 -13.17
C ASP A 95 -15.46 -5.44 -13.13
N LEU A 96 -14.51 -4.66 -12.62
CA LEU A 96 -13.11 -5.05 -12.42
C LEU A 96 -12.75 -4.99 -10.94
N ALA A 97 -11.88 -5.89 -10.49
CA ALA A 97 -11.25 -5.79 -9.18
C ALA A 97 -9.83 -6.37 -9.21
N ILE A 98 -8.96 -5.88 -8.33
CA ILE A 98 -7.63 -6.44 -8.10
C ILE A 98 -7.65 -7.12 -6.73
N VAL A 99 -7.32 -8.40 -6.65
CA VAL A 99 -7.10 -9.09 -5.37
C VAL A 99 -5.60 -9.17 -5.13
N PHE A 100 -5.13 -8.65 -4.00
CA PHE A 100 -3.71 -8.64 -3.67
C PHE A 100 -3.45 -9.54 -2.46
N LEU A 101 -2.64 -10.59 -2.64
CA LEU A 101 -2.24 -11.49 -1.58
C LEU A 101 -1.16 -10.86 -0.70
N LEU A 102 -1.49 -10.62 0.57
CA LEU A 102 -0.59 -10.09 1.59
C LEU A 102 0.28 -11.18 2.22
N ALA A 103 -0.18 -12.44 2.22
CA ALA A 103 0.62 -13.54 2.73
C ALA A 103 1.80 -13.83 1.78
N SER A 104 3.01 -13.81 2.32
CA SER A 104 4.18 -14.31 1.58
C SER A 104 4.08 -15.83 1.41
N PRO A 105 4.42 -16.39 0.22
CA PRO A 105 4.47 -17.84 0.05
C PRO A 105 5.49 -18.44 1.02
N PRO A 106 5.23 -19.65 1.57
CA PRO A 106 6.17 -20.31 2.47
C PRO A 106 7.52 -20.50 1.75
N PRO A 107 8.65 -20.26 2.45
CA PRO A 107 9.96 -20.41 1.84
C PRO A 107 10.16 -21.83 1.31
N PRO A 108 10.89 -22.00 0.19
CA PRO A 108 11.23 -23.33 -0.30
C PRO A 108 11.96 -24.11 0.81
N PRO A 109 11.67 -25.41 0.98
CA PRO A 109 12.40 -26.22 1.93
C PRO A 109 13.90 -26.15 1.59
N PRO A 110 14.79 -26.07 2.59
CA PRO A 110 16.22 -26.06 2.35
C PRO A 110 16.61 -27.27 1.50
N PRO A 111 17.60 -27.13 0.58
CA PRO A 111 18.01 -28.22 -0.28
C PRO A 111 18.35 -29.43 0.57
N ALA A 112 17.56 -30.49 0.38
CA ALA A 112 17.75 -31.76 1.07
C ALA A 112 19.16 -32.26 0.77
N ALA A 113 19.97 -32.40 1.82
CA ALA A 113 21.10 -33.33 1.77
C ALA A 113 20.55 -34.69 1.33
N GLN A 114 21.30 -35.34 0.44
CA GLN A 114 20.95 -36.54 -0.29
C GLN A 114 20.31 -37.66 0.56
N PRO A 115 19.40 -38.47 -0.02
CA PRO A 115 18.71 -39.53 0.68
C PRO A 115 19.66 -40.67 0.98
N THR A 116 20.00 -40.87 2.26
CA THR A 116 20.63 -42.11 2.71
C THR A 116 19.71 -42.78 3.73
N ALA A 117 19.12 -43.91 3.32
CA ALA A 117 18.46 -44.96 4.12
C ALA A 117 17.15 -44.60 4.87
N PRO A 118 16.22 -45.58 5.05
CA PRO A 118 14.90 -45.35 5.61
C PRO A 118 15.00 -45.06 7.11
N ILE A 119 14.50 -43.91 7.53
CA ILE A 119 14.44 -43.53 8.95
C ILE A 119 13.30 -44.30 9.61
N ILE A 120 13.68 -45.18 10.51
CA ILE A 120 12.81 -45.78 11.52
C ILE A 120 12.31 -44.64 12.41
N ASN A 121 11.01 -44.36 12.36
CA ASN A 121 10.32 -43.47 13.30
C ASN A 121 10.55 -43.98 14.72
N ASN A 122 11.31 -43.25 15.54
CA ASN A 122 11.27 -43.26 17.01
C ASN A 122 12.24 -42.21 17.62
N SER A 123 12.18 -40.96 17.17
CA SER A 123 12.92 -39.87 17.84
C SER A 123 11.95 -38.92 18.53
N PHE A 124 12.07 -38.82 19.85
CA PHE A 124 11.34 -37.87 20.68
C PHE A 124 11.76 -36.44 20.30
N THR A 125 10.85 -35.69 19.66
CA THR A 125 11.03 -34.25 19.48
C THR A 125 10.80 -33.57 20.81
N THR A 126 11.82 -32.89 21.33
CA THR A 126 11.69 -32.20 22.63
C THR A 126 10.70 -31.04 22.51
N ALA A 127 9.90 -30.79 23.56
CA ALA A 127 8.97 -29.67 23.59
C ALA A 127 9.65 -28.31 23.31
N ARG A 128 10.94 -28.20 23.65
CA ARG A 128 11.78 -27.02 23.36
C ARG A 128 12.04 -26.83 21.85
N GLN A 129 12.32 -27.91 21.12
CA GLN A 129 12.49 -27.85 19.66
C GLN A 129 11.17 -27.54 18.95
N LEU A 130 10.04 -28.08 19.46
CA LEU A 130 8.72 -27.73 18.95
C LEU A 130 8.42 -26.24 19.18
N ALA A 131 8.63 -25.74 20.40
CA ALA A 131 8.41 -24.33 20.74
C ALA A 131 9.31 -23.38 19.93
N GLN A 132 10.57 -23.73 19.71
CA GLN A 132 11.50 -22.94 18.87
C GLN A 132 11.06 -22.94 17.40
N LYS A 133 10.63 -24.09 16.87
CA LYS A 133 10.11 -24.19 15.51
C LYS A 133 8.82 -23.39 15.35
N THR A 134 7.92 -23.42 16.33
CA THR A 134 6.70 -22.61 16.35
C THR A 134 7.01 -21.12 16.44
N ALA A 135 7.95 -20.70 17.31
CA ALA A 135 8.35 -19.30 17.42
C ALA A 135 9.01 -18.76 16.14
N GLN A 136 9.84 -19.58 15.48
CA GLN A 136 10.45 -19.23 14.20
C GLN A 136 9.42 -19.16 13.07
N LEU A 137 8.45 -20.09 13.03
CA LEU A 137 7.37 -20.06 12.05
C LEU A 137 6.46 -18.83 12.25
N SER A 138 6.17 -18.45 13.50
CA SER A 138 5.42 -17.23 13.80
C SER A 138 6.17 -15.96 13.38
N ALA A 139 7.46 -15.83 13.71
CA ALA A 139 8.26 -14.66 13.33
C ALA A 139 8.48 -14.54 11.81
N VAL A 140 8.62 -15.66 11.10
CA VAL A 140 8.72 -15.69 9.63
C VAL A 140 7.37 -15.35 8.98
N SER A 141 6.26 -15.83 9.56
CA SER A 141 4.91 -15.49 9.10
C SER A 141 4.58 -14.00 9.31
N GLU A 142 4.97 -13.42 10.44
CA GLU A 142 4.79 -11.98 10.70
C GLU A 142 5.62 -11.13 9.74
N ARG A 143 6.89 -11.49 9.52
CA ARG A 143 7.77 -10.81 8.56
C ARG A 143 7.25 -10.93 7.12
N GLY A 144 6.75 -12.09 6.72
CA GLY A 144 6.16 -12.31 5.40
C GLY A 144 4.88 -11.51 5.18
N ASN A 145 4.08 -11.28 6.24
CA ASN A 145 2.89 -10.46 6.18
C ASN A 145 3.22 -8.96 6.03
N LEU A 146 4.26 -8.49 6.74
CA LEU A 146 4.78 -7.13 6.60
C LEU A 146 5.30 -6.85 5.18
N ASP A 147 6.01 -7.81 4.56
CA ASP A 147 6.48 -7.69 3.18
C ASP A 147 5.31 -7.57 2.17
N GLY A 148 4.25 -8.35 2.36
CA GLY A 148 3.07 -8.26 1.50
C GLY A 148 2.29 -6.95 1.67
N VAL A 149 2.20 -6.43 2.90
CA VAL A 149 1.60 -5.10 3.16
C VAL A 149 2.45 -4.00 2.51
N LEU A 150 3.77 -4.05 2.65
CA LEU A 150 4.68 -3.09 2.02
C LEU A 150 4.57 -3.11 0.50
N ALA A 151 4.53 -4.31 -0.10
CA ALA A 151 4.34 -4.46 -1.54
C ALA A 151 2.97 -3.95 -2.01
N TRP A 152 1.91 -4.21 -1.24
CA TRP A 152 0.58 -3.67 -1.53
C TRP A 152 0.58 -2.15 -1.47
N THR A 153 1.16 -1.55 -0.43
CA THR A 153 1.28 -0.11 -0.27
C THR A 153 2.09 0.52 -1.40
N LYS A 154 3.21 -0.10 -1.80
CA LYS A 154 4.00 0.34 -2.96
C LYS A 154 3.14 0.35 -4.23
N LEU A 155 2.38 -0.71 -4.50
CA LEU A 155 1.47 -0.74 -5.65
C LEU A 155 0.40 0.34 -5.57
N GLN A 156 -0.21 0.58 -4.40
CA GLN A 156 -1.20 1.64 -4.24
C GLN A 156 -0.60 3.03 -4.49
N ALA A 157 0.61 3.29 -3.99
CA ALA A 157 1.32 4.54 -4.23
C ALA A 157 1.58 4.77 -5.72
N GLU A 158 2.08 3.75 -6.43
CA GLU A 158 2.32 3.83 -7.88
C GLU A 158 1.03 4.08 -8.66
N LEU A 159 -0.05 3.37 -8.34
CA LEU A 159 -1.34 3.57 -9.01
C LEU A 159 -1.93 4.96 -8.72
N THR A 160 -1.69 5.52 -7.53
CA THR A 160 -2.16 6.86 -7.16
C THR A 160 -1.45 7.96 -7.97
N ASN A 161 -0.19 7.74 -8.32
CA ASN A 161 0.59 8.67 -9.15
C ASN A 161 0.21 8.60 -10.65
N ARG A 162 -0.66 7.67 -11.06
CA ARG A 162 -0.98 7.39 -12.46
C ARG A 162 -2.40 7.82 -12.80
N SER A 163 -2.53 9.02 -13.36
CA SER A 163 -3.83 9.57 -13.82
C SER A 163 -4.42 8.84 -15.02
N ASP A 164 -3.62 8.04 -15.73
CA ASP A 164 -4.02 7.25 -16.89
C ASP A 164 -4.68 5.90 -16.51
N VAL A 165 -4.60 5.50 -15.23
CA VAL A 165 -5.27 4.30 -14.72
C VAL A 165 -6.56 4.71 -14.02
N PRO A 166 -7.76 4.28 -14.49
CA PRO A 166 -8.97 4.53 -13.75
C PRO A 166 -8.94 3.77 -12.41
N TYR A 167 -9.65 4.30 -11.41
CA TYR A 167 -9.75 3.64 -10.11
C TYR A 167 -10.34 2.22 -10.26
N ILE A 168 -9.60 1.22 -9.81
CA ILE A 168 -10.04 -0.18 -9.72
C ILE A 168 -10.01 -0.59 -8.24
N PRO A 169 -11.10 -1.14 -7.69
CA PRO A 169 -11.12 -1.64 -6.32
C PRO A 169 -10.01 -2.66 -6.06
N SER A 170 -9.13 -2.36 -5.11
CA SER A 170 -8.12 -3.29 -4.61
C SER A 170 -8.63 -3.99 -3.34
N LEU A 171 -8.61 -5.32 -3.34
CA LEU A 171 -9.11 -6.18 -2.29
C LEU A 171 -7.92 -6.89 -1.62
N PRO A 172 -7.50 -6.46 -0.41
CA PRO A 172 -6.42 -7.13 0.31
C PRO A 172 -6.86 -8.53 0.75
N LEU A 173 -6.02 -9.52 0.49
CA LEU A 173 -6.23 -10.91 0.84
C LEU A 173 -5.17 -11.36 1.84
N THR A 174 -5.59 -11.55 3.10
CA THR A 174 -4.68 -11.90 4.21
C THR A 174 -4.21 -13.35 4.16
N ALA A 175 -5.01 -14.25 3.61
CA ALA A 175 -4.69 -15.66 3.49
C ALA A 175 -5.43 -16.26 2.31
N LEU A 176 -4.82 -17.24 1.66
CA LEU A 176 -5.30 -17.73 0.36
C LEU A 176 -6.62 -18.52 0.47
N ASP A 177 -6.81 -19.25 1.57
CA ASP A 177 -8.05 -19.97 1.92
C ASP A 177 -9.28 -19.06 2.00
N LYS A 178 -9.09 -17.77 2.32
CA LYS A 178 -10.17 -16.78 2.38
C LYS A 178 -10.59 -16.24 1.01
N LEU A 179 -9.90 -16.59 -0.08
CA LEU A 179 -10.15 -16.04 -1.41
C LEU A 179 -11.60 -16.29 -1.84
N THR A 180 -12.07 -17.54 -1.76
CA THR A 180 -13.42 -17.91 -2.19
C THR A 180 -14.49 -17.11 -1.44
N GLN A 181 -14.35 -17.00 -0.11
CA GLN A 181 -15.27 -16.23 0.71
C GLN A 181 -15.26 -14.74 0.37
N LEU A 182 -14.08 -14.16 0.16
CA LEU A 182 -13.91 -12.75 -0.24
C LEU A 182 -14.61 -12.47 -1.57
N LEU A 183 -14.42 -13.34 -2.55
CA LEU A 183 -15.01 -13.22 -3.89
C LEU A 183 -16.53 -13.35 -3.84
N GLN A 184 -17.06 -14.34 -3.12
CA GLN A 184 -18.51 -14.50 -2.94
C GLN A 184 -19.13 -13.27 -2.27
N LYS A 185 -18.51 -12.75 -1.20
CA LYS A 185 -18.97 -11.53 -0.52
C LYS A 185 -18.99 -10.33 -1.46
N HIS A 186 -17.93 -10.15 -2.25
CA HIS A 186 -17.84 -9.04 -3.19
C HIS A 186 -18.87 -9.15 -4.32
N VAL A 187 -19.05 -10.34 -4.90
CA VAL A 187 -20.10 -10.60 -5.90
C VAL A 187 -21.50 -10.35 -5.32
N ALA A 188 -21.77 -10.81 -4.10
CA ALA A 188 -23.04 -10.57 -3.42
C ALA A 188 -23.30 -9.07 -3.21
N ALA A 189 -22.25 -8.31 -2.84
CA ALA A 189 -22.34 -6.86 -2.73
C ALA A 189 -22.68 -6.21 -4.09
N LEU A 190 -21.95 -6.55 -5.15
CA LEU A 190 -22.19 -6.00 -6.50
C LEU A 190 -23.58 -6.32 -7.07
N ASN A 191 -24.18 -7.44 -6.65
CA ASN A 191 -25.54 -7.83 -7.05
C ASN A 191 -26.62 -7.21 -6.16
N SER A 192 -26.28 -6.58 -5.04
CA SER A 192 -27.25 -6.01 -4.13
C SER A 192 -27.77 -4.65 -4.66
N PRO A 193 -29.11 -4.46 -4.75
CA PRO A 193 -29.72 -3.24 -5.31
C PRO A 193 -29.46 -1.97 -4.47
N SER A 194 -28.98 -2.14 -3.24
CA SER A 194 -28.72 -1.05 -2.29
C SER A 194 -27.24 -0.73 -2.15
N HIS A 195 -26.38 -1.09 -3.11
CA HIS A 195 -25.01 -0.61 -3.05
C HIS A 195 -25.08 0.92 -3.18
N PRO A 196 -24.74 1.70 -2.14
CA PRO A 196 -24.52 3.11 -2.36
C PRO A 196 -23.47 3.17 -3.47
N ALA A 197 -23.73 4.00 -4.49
CA ALA A 197 -22.68 4.37 -5.44
C ALA A 197 -21.41 4.58 -4.62
N PRO A 198 -20.27 3.96 -4.99
CA PRO A 198 -19.05 4.08 -4.20
C PRO A 198 -18.93 5.55 -3.84
N LYS A 199 -19.03 5.87 -2.54
CA LYS A 199 -18.85 7.24 -2.06
C LYS A 199 -17.59 7.69 -2.77
N GLN A 200 -17.64 8.79 -3.53
CA GLN A 200 -16.48 9.33 -4.22
C GLN A 200 -15.32 9.15 -3.27
N SER A 201 -14.41 8.23 -3.61
CA SER A 201 -13.23 7.97 -2.81
C SER A 201 -12.62 9.35 -2.61
N ALA A 202 -12.34 9.72 -1.36
CA ALA A 202 -11.77 11.03 -1.02
C ALA A 202 -10.77 11.40 -2.11
N ASN A 203 -10.99 12.54 -2.77
CA ASN A 203 -10.13 12.97 -3.86
C ASN A 203 -8.70 13.02 -3.32
N THR A 204 -7.68 12.79 -4.13
CA THR A 204 -6.27 12.95 -3.69
C THR A 204 -6.04 14.32 -3.09
N PHE A 205 -6.76 15.33 -3.57
CA PHE A 205 -6.83 16.66 -2.98
C PHE A 205 -7.44 16.68 -1.55
N ASP A 206 -8.54 15.96 -1.31
CA ASP A 206 -9.16 15.86 0.01
C ASP A 206 -8.25 15.10 0.99
N LEU A 207 -7.51 14.11 0.50
CA LEU A 207 -6.51 13.39 1.29
C LEU A 207 -5.30 14.27 1.61
N LEU A 208 -4.82 15.06 0.63
CA LEU A 208 -3.76 16.04 0.84
C LEU A 208 -4.15 17.03 1.95
N GLN A 209 -5.41 17.45 2.00
CA GLN A 209 -5.89 18.32 3.08
C GLN A 209 -5.78 17.70 4.48
N GLN A 210 -5.76 16.38 4.59
CA GLN A 210 -5.59 15.66 5.86
C GLN A 210 -4.11 15.41 6.21
N CYS A 211 -3.17 15.75 5.33
CA CYS A 211 -1.73 15.57 5.56
C CYS A 211 -1.12 16.70 6.42
N THR A 212 -1.77 17.04 7.54
CA THR A 212 -1.30 18.01 8.55
C THR A 212 -1.64 17.51 9.96
N SER A 213 -0.88 17.96 10.96
CA SER A 213 -0.96 17.47 12.35
C SER A 213 -2.24 17.83 13.12
N ASN A 214 -3.26 18.39 12.47
CA ASN A 214 -4.51 18.99 12.97
C ASN A 214 -4.43 20.51 13.24
N PRO A 215 -5.36 21.32 12.68
CA PRO A 215 -6.51 20.96 11.83
C PRO A 215 -6.10 20.57 10.39
N PRO A 216 -7.00 20.00 9.57
CA PRO A 216 -6.78 19.83 8.13
C PRO A 216 -6.34 21.15 7.48
N MET A 217 -5.36 21.11 6.59
CA MET A 217 -4.90 22.31 5.89
C MET A 217 -6.04 22.93 5.07
N ASP A 218 -6.00 24.25 4.95
CA ASP A 218 -6.96 24.98 4.12
C ASP A 218 -6.73 24.69 2.63
N GLN A 219 -7.74 25.02 1.83
CA GLN A 219 -7.75 24.74 0.40
C GLN A 219 -6.64 25.47 -0.37
N GLN A 220 -6.26 26.69 0.06
CA GLN A 220 -5.22 27.45 -0.60
C GLN A 220 -3.85 26.80 -0.37
N THR A 221 -3.57 26.36 0.86
CA THR A 221 -2.35 25.60 1.18
C THR A 221 -2.26 24.31 0.37
N ALA A 222 -3.37 23.57 0.24
CA ALA A 222 -3.41 22.35 -0.57
C ALA A 222 -3.15 22.61 -2.07
N TYR A 223 -3.66 23.71 -2.63
CA TYR A 223 -3.35 24.10 -4.01
C TYR A 223 -1.88 24.49 -4.18
N CYS A 224 -1.34 25.30 -3.28
CA CYS A 224 0.09 25.65 -3.31
C CYS A 224 0.98 24.40 -3.22
N LEU A 225 0.60 23.42 -2.40
CA LEU A 225 1.31 22.14 -2.34
C LEU A 225 1.23 21.36 -3.65
N SER A 226 0.06 21.27 -4.27
CA SER A 226 -0.09 20.58 -5.56
C SER A 226 0.63 21.28 -6.73
N ASP A 227 0.86 22.59 -6.62
CA ASP A 227 1.60 23.36 -7.63
C ASP A 227 3.12 23.23 -7.44
N VAL A 228 3.59 23.11 -6.19
CA VAL A 228 5.02 23.04 -5.85
C VAL A 228 5.56 21.61 -5.98
N PHE A 229 4.75 20.60 -5.65
CA PHE A 229 5.15 19.19 -5.66
C PHE A 229 4.35 18.41 -6.70
N GLY A 230 5.03 17.64 -7.55
CA GLY A 230 4.36 16.88 -8.61
C GLY A 230 3.58 15.67 -8.11
N ASN A 231 3.88 15.19 -6.90
CA ASN A 231 3.18 14.08 -6.24
C ASN A 231 3.49 14.03 -4.73
N MET A 232 2.76 13.19 -3.99
CA MET A 232 2.95 13.04 -2.55
C MET A 232 4.29 12.42 -2.16
N ALA A 233 4.90 11.59 -3.02
CA ALA A 233 6.19 10.97 -2.71
C ALA A 233 7.32 12.02 -2.71
N GLU A 234 7.26 12.97 -3.64
CA GLU A 234 8.18 14.11 -3.71
C GLU A 234 8.06 15.02 -2.48
N LEU A 235 6.82 15.33 -2.06
CA LEU A 235 6.55 16.09 -0.83
C LEU A 235 7.12 15.37 0.40
N ALA A 236 6.83 14.07 0.55
CA ALA A 236 7.31 13.27 1.67
C ALA A 236 8.85 13.21 1.71
N ALA A 237 9.50 13.03 0.56
CA ALA A 237 10.95 13.03 0.45
C ALA A 237 11.56 14.37 0.86
N ALA A 238 10.97 15.49 0.43
CA ALA A 238 11.42 16.82 0.81
C ALA A 238 11.31 17.07 2.34
N CYS A 239 10.21 16.63 2.97
CA CYS A 239 9.98 16.84 4.41
C CYS A 239 10.89 15.98 5.31
N THR A 240 11.23 14.75 4.88
CA THR A 240 12.01 13.78 5.66
C THR A 240 13.52 14.07 5.66
N TRP A 241 14.05 14.72 4.63
CA TRP A 241 15.48 15.02 4.49
C TRP A 241 16.01 16.20 5.31
N ILE A 242 15.17 16.89 6.08
CA ILE A 242 15.57 18.01 6.96
C ILE A 242 16.27 17.52 8.25
N SER A 243 16.31 16.20 8.50
CA SER A 243 16.86 15.65 9.74
C SER A 243 18.29 15.13 9.60
N SER A 244 19.26 15.94 10.00
CA SER A 244 20.46 15.43 10.68
C SER A 244 20.08 15.16 12.13
N ALA A 245 19.59 13.97 12.46
CA ALA A 245 19.48 13.55 13.86
C ALA A 245 20.90 13.23 14.40
N PRO A 246 21.23 13.56 15.67
CA PRO A 246 20.76 12.69 16.75
C PRO A 246 20.49 13.42 18.07
N GLN A 247 19.31 13.32 18.67
CA GLN A 247 19.19 13.41 20.14
C GLN A 247 18.18 12.41 20.71
N SER A 248 18.77 11.40 21.34
CA SER A 248 18.28 10.50 22.40
C SER A 248 16.83 10.68 22.89
N SER A 249 16.08 9.59 22.85
CA SER A 249 14.70 9.42 23.30
C SER A 249 14.50 9.34 24.82
N SER A 250 15.42 9.89 25.63
CA SER A 250 15.28 9.84 27.09
C SER A 250 14.41 11.00 27.64
N PRO A 251 13.46 10.74 28.56
CA PRO A 251 12.70 11.79 29.24
C PRO A 251 13.57 12.81 29.98
N SER A 252 14.76 12.39 30.43
CA SER A 252 15.71 13.24 31.16
C SER A 252 16.38 14.28 30.25
N ALA A 253 16.59 13.97 28.97
CA ALA A 253 17.12 14.91 27.98
C ALA A 253 16.09 16.01 27.64
N ARG A 254 14.80 15.64 27.57
CA ARG A 254 13.69 16.59 27.36
C ARG A 254 13.52 17.58 28.53
N ALA A 255 13.75 17.13 29.77
CA ALA A 255 13.68 17.99 30.95
C ALA A 255 14.85 19.00 31.00
N ALA A 256 16.06 18.57 30.63
CA ALA A 256 17.23 19.44 30.57
C ALA A 256 17.09 20.54 29.50
N ALA A 257 16.60 20.20 28.30
CA ALA A 257 16.39 21.17 27.23
C ALA A 257 15.37 22.27 27.59
N ARG A 258 14.27 21.90 28.28
CA ARG A 258 13.28 22.87 28.75
C ARG A 258 13.81 23.76 29.89
N ALA A 259 14.59 23.20 30.81
CA ALA A 259 15.21 23.97 31.90
C ALA A 259 16.22 25.00 31.38
N SER A 260 16.97 24.68 30.31
CA SER A 260 17.90 25.61 29.67
C SER A 260 17.21 26.79 28.97
N ILE A 261 16.00 26.59 28.47
CA ILE A 261 15.22 27.67 27.82
C ILE A 261 14.61 28.62 28.86
N GLU A 262 14.16 28.08 30.01
CA GLU A 262 13.56 28.89 31.09
C GLU A 262 14.60 29.75 31.84
N ALA A 263 15.82 29.23 32.01
CA ALA A 263 16.92 29.95 32.68
C ALA A 263 17.40 31.20 31.90
N ASN A 264 17.06 31.32 30.62
CA ASN A 264 17.53 32.40 29.74
C ASN A 264 16.59 33.61 29.68
N ARG A 265 15.50 33.64 30.47
CA ARG A 265 14.47 34.70 30.43
C ARG A 265 14.65 35.86 31.42
N GLN A 266 15.81 35.97 32.08
CA GLN A 266 15.95 36.86 33.24
C GLN A 266 17.11 37.86 33.15
N PHE A 267 17.17 38.68 32.08
CA PHE A 267 17.84 40.00 32.07
C PHE A 267 17.16 40.96 31.03
N PRO A 268 17.06 42.28 31.29
CA PRO A 268 16.27 43.18 30.45
C PRO A 268 17.07 43.97 29.38
N ALA A 269 16.36 44.27 28.28
CA ALA A 269 16.51 45.30 27.23
C ALA A 269 17.82 46.12 27.09
N ASN A 270 18.59 45.87 26.03
CA ASN A 270 18.76 46.72 24.82
C ASN A 270 19.94 46.22 23.96
N ASP A 271 19.82 46.42 22.65
CA ASP A 271 20.85 46.26 21.59
C ASP A 271 21.52 44.90 21.40
N LEU A 272 21.09 44.15 20.37
CA LEU A 272 22.02 43.65 19.36
C LEU A 272 21.27 43.15 18.10
N LEU A 273 21.71 43.67 16.95
CA LEU A 273 21.52 43.12 15.62
C LEU A 273 22.06 41.68 15.53
N ASP A 274 21.44 40.88 14.65
CA ASP A 274 21.93 39.63 14.04
C ASP A 274 22.14 38.39 14.93
N ASP A 275 21.37 37.32 14.68
CA ASP A 275 21.95 36.10 14.10
C ASP A 275 20.89 35.14 13.48
N PRO A 276 20.89 34.90 12.16
CA PRO A 276 20.10 33.89 11.47
C PRO A 276 20.90 32.58 11.32
N ALA A 277 21.18 31.87 12.42
CA ALA A 277 22.04 30.69 12.38
C ALA A 277 21.50 29.51 13.22
N THR A 278 20.53 28.79 12.68
CA THR A 278 20.31 27.38 13.08
C THR A 278 20.05 26.42 11.91
N TRP A 279 20.03 26.90 10.66
CA TRP A 279 19.75 26.06 9.48
C TRP A 279 20.86 26.07 8.43
N THR A 280 21.97 26.77 8.67
CA THR A 280 23.12 26.83 7.77
C THR A 280 24.36 26.27 8.48
N SER A 281 24.52 24.93 8.47
CA SER A 281 25.83 24.27 8.30
C SER A 281 25.73 22.76 8.55
N GLN A 282 25.76 21.99 7.46
CA GLN A 282 26.78 20.95 7.26
C GLN A 282 26.80 20.59 5.76
N ILE A 283 27.78 21.16 5.06
CA ILE A 283 28.11 20.82 3.69
C ILE A 283 28.83 19.46 3.74
N VAL A 284 28.15 18.40 3.34
CA VAL A 284 28.79 17.17 2.86
C VAL A 284 28.33 16.98 1.41
N PRO A 285 29.22 17.06 0.41
CA PRO A 285 28.81 16.94 -0.98
C PRO A 285 28.71 15.46 -1.34
N SER A 286 27.49 14.93 -1.51
CA SER A 286 27.18 13.82 -2.45
C SER A 286 25.70 13.46 -2.45
N ALA A 287 24.98 13.89 -3.49
CA ALA A 287 24.32 13.03 -4.49
C ALA A 287 23.34 13.90 -5.31
N VAL A 288 23.41 13.76 -6.62
CA VAL A 288 22.62 14.50 -7.62
C VAL A 288 21.11 14.32 -7.33
N GLY A 289 20.44 15.41 -6.90
CA GLY A 289 19.00 15.46 -6.61
C GLY A 289 18.60 16.28 -5.36
N ASP A 290 19.55 16.61 -4.48
CA ASP A 290 19.32 17.09 -3.10
C ASP A 290 18.94 18.59 -2.94
N ASP A 291 19.19 19.44 -3.94
CA ASP A 291 18.89 20.88 -3.86
C ASP A 291 17.42 21.22 -4.18
N ASP A 292 16.76 20.39 -4.99
CA ASP A 292 15.41 20.65 -5.52
C ASP A 292 14.33 20.62 -4.43
N GLY A 293 14.35 19.62 -3.54
CA GLY A 293 13.38 19.51 -2.45
C GLY A 293 13.48 20.66 -1.44
N ARG A 294 14.69 21.13 -1.13
CA ARG A 294 14.91 22.28 -0.25
C ARG A 294 14.44 23.59 -0.87
N MET A 295 14.69 23.78 -2.18
CA MET A 295 14.17 24.93 -2.92
C MET A 295 12.64 24.94 -2.95
N LYS A 296 12.01 23.79 -3.18
CA LYS A 296 10.54 23.64 -3.19
C LYS A 296 9.91 23.92 -1.83
N LEU A 297 10.50 23.44 -0.74
CA LEU A 297 10.01 23.78 0.60
C LEU A 297 10.20 25.26 0.94
N LYS A 298 11.28 25.88 0.48
CA LYS A 298 11.47 27.33 0.59
C LYS A 298 10.39 28.09 -0.19
N GLN A 299 10.09 27.66 -1.41
CA GLN A 299 9.02 28.23 -2.22
C GLN A 299 7.65 28.06 -1.57
N LEU A 300 7.35 26.88 -1.02
CA LEU A 300 6.12 26.64 -0.27
C LEU A 300 6.00 27.62 0.90
N ARG A 301 7.06 27.74 1.71
CA ARG A 301 7.10 28.67 2.85
C ARG A 301 6.84 30.12 2.43
N ASP A 302 7.38 30.55 1.31
CA ASP A 302 7.19 31.91 0.81
C ASP A 302 5.74 32.14 0.31
N LEU A 303 5.02 31.08 -0.09
CA LEU A 303 3.64 31.13 -0.57
C LEU A 303 2.58 31.04 0.56
N VAL A 304 2.75 30.10 1.50
CA VAL A 304 1.76 29.81 2.56
C VAL A 304 2.16 30.40 3.92
N GLY A 305 3.40 30.85 4.05
CA GLY A 305 3.95 31.37 5.30
C GLY A 305 4.59 30.29 6.17
N GLU A 306 5.45 30.74 7.08
CA GLU A 306 6.30 29.89 7.92
C GLU A 306 5.50 28.91 8.79
N LYS A 307 4.44 29.39 9.44
CA LYS A 307 3.63 28.57 10.35
C LYS A 307 2.99 27.36 9.64
N GLN A 308 2.35 27.60 8.51
CA GLN A 308 1.65 26.54 7.75
C GLN A 308 2.65 25.56 7.14
N CYS A 309 3.79 26.06 6.65
CA CYS A 309 4.86 25.22 6.14
C CYS A 309 5.42 24.28 7.22
N ILE A 310 5.58 24.77 8.46
CA ILE A 310 6.05 23.94 9.60
C ILE A 310 5.02 22.85 9.92
N GLU A 311 3.73 23.17 9.99
CA GLU A 311 2.67 22.19 10.28
C GLU A 311 2.62 21.04 9.25
N VAL A 312 2.84 21.34 7.97
CA VAL A 312 2.97 20.33 6.91
C VAL A 312 4.22 19.49 7.15
N VAL A 313 5.38 20.13 7.32
CA VAL A 313 6.65 19.43 7.48
C VAL A 313 6.64 18.55 8.74
N ASP A 314 6.04 19.00 9.84
CA ASP A 314 5.95 18.27 11.11
C ASP A 314 5.07 17.04 10.99
N PHE A 315 3.93 17.11 10.29
CA PHE A 315 3.10 15.94 9.99
C PHE A 315 3.91 14.82 9.30
N TRP A 316 4.64 15.19 8.24
CA TRP A 316 5.47 14.27 7.49
C TRP A 316 6.76 13.86 8.22
N LYS A 317 7.09 14.48 9.36
CA LYS A 317 8.23 14.09 10.22
C LYS A 317 7.81 13.15 11.35
N GLU A 318 6.70 13.43 12.02
CA GLU A 318 6.25 12.67 13.20
C GLU A 318 5.75 11.26 12.84
N GLU A 319 5.21 11.06 11.63
CA GLU A 319 4.74 9.73 11.16
C GLU A 319 5.86 8.72 10.88
N TRP A 320 7.14 9.12 10.84
CA TRP A 320 8.28 8.21 10.56
C TRP A 320 9.01 7.70 11.81
N LEU A 321 8.55 8.01 13.03
CA LEU A 321 9.22 7.67 14.30
C LEU A 321 8.51 6.58 15.12
N ILE A 322 7.75 5.68 14.49
CA ILE A 322 7.15 4.49 15.13
C ILE A 322 7.94 3.22 14.79
#